data_AF-A0A356P680-F1
#
_entry.id   AF-A0A356P680-F1
#
_cell.length_a   1.000
_cell.length_b   1.000
_cell.length_c   1.000
_cell.angle_alpha   90.00
_cell.angle_beta   90.00
_cell.angle_gamma   90.00
#
_symmetry.space_group_name_H-M   'P 1'
#
loop_
_entity.id
_entity.type
_entity.pdbx_description
1 polymer ?
#
loop_
_entity_poly.entity_id
_entity_poly.type
_entity_poly.pdbx_seq_one_letter_code
_entity_poly.pdbx_strand_id
1 'polypeptide(L)'
;TVTYHDPCDLGRNSGIYDEPREILQAIEGLSLVEMTHCREMADCCGGGGNLAAVDKDLSQAIAVKRVREAVATGATILTSACQQCVQTLQMAVRQEKLPLEVLDVTELLWRSLEE
;
A
#
# COMPACT_ATOMS: atom_id res chain seq x y z
N THR A 1 5.26 3.27 -12.64
CA THR A 1 5.83 2.26 -11.72
C THR A 1 5.03 2.23 -10.45
N VAL A 2 4.57 1.06 -10.03
CA VAL A 2 3.68 0.83 -8.90
C VAL A 2 4.36 -0.09 -7.90
N THR A 3 4.16 0.13 -6.60
CA THR A 3 4.53 -0.84 -5.56
C THR A 3 3.30 -1.27 -4.77
N TYR A 4 3.31 -2.49 -4.23
CA TYR A 4 2.17 -3.07 -3.51
C TYR A 4 2.46 -3.16 -2.01
N HIS A 5 1.52 -2.71 -1.18
CA HIS A 5 1.50 -3.01 0.24
C HIS A 5 0.56 -4.17 0.51
N ASP A 6 1.13 -5.29 0.98
CA ASP A 6 0.40 -6.46 1.44
C ASP A 6 -0.37 -6.15 2.74
N PRO A 7 -1.72 -6.12 2.72
CA PRO A 7 -2.51 -5.92 3.92
C PRO A 7 -2.39 -7.12 4.86
N CYS A 8 -2.30 -6.89 6.17
CA CYS A 8 -2.08 -7.97 7.13
C CYS A 8 -3.21 -9.03 7.15
N ASP A 9 -4.47 -8.61 7.01
CA ASP A 9 -5.62 -9.54 7.01
C ASP A 9 -5.72 -10.36 5.71
N LEU A 10 -5.44 -9.74 4.57
CA LEU A 10 -5.47 -10.43 3.28
C LEU A 10 -4.25 -11.37 3.15
N GLY A 11 -3.07 -10.85 3.46
CA GLY A 11 -1.82 -11.60 3.41
C GLY A 11 -1.69 -12.62 4.54
N ARG A 12 -1.38 -12.17 5.77
CA ARG A 12 -1.00 -13.10 6.84
C ARG A 12 -2.17 -13.95 7.37
N ASN A 13 -3.38 -13.40 7.37
CA ASN A 13 -4.54 -14.14 7.89
C ASN A 13 -5.23 -15.00 6.81
N SER A 14 -5.22 -14.58 5.54
CA SER A 14 -5.93 -15.30 4.46
C SER A 14 -5.00 -16.01 3.47
N GLY A 15 -3.68 -15.77 3.52
CA GLY A 15 -2.69 -16.36 2.61
C GLY A 15 -2.71 -15.78 1.19
N ILE A 16 -3.44 -14.69 0.96
CA ILE A 16 -3.66 -14.08 -0.35
C ILE A 16 -2.59 -13.01 -0.58
N TYR A 17 -1.66 -13.33 -1.46
CA TYR A 17 -0.54 -12.45 -1.83
C TYR A 17 -0.41 -12.31 -3.35
N ASP A 18 -0.71 -13.37 -4.09
CA ASP A 18 -0.43 -13.43 -5.52
C ASP A 18 -1.56 -12.82 -6.33
N GLU A 19 -2.81 -13.01 -5.92
CA GLU A 19 -4.00 -12.56 -6.64
C GLU A 19 -4.05 -11.03 -6.85
N PRO A 20 -3.72 -10.17 -5.86
CA PRO A 20 -3.61 -8.74 -6.10
C PRO A 20 -2.47 -8.38 -7.09
N ARG A 21 -1.38 -9.14 -7.09
CA ARG A 21 -0.25 -8.94 -8.00
C ARG A 21 -0.59 -9.38 -9.42
N GLU A 22 -1.33 -10.48 -9.57
CA GLU A 22 -1.85 -10.95 -10.86
C GLU A 22 -2.72 -9.89 -11.53
N ILE A 23 -3.61 -9.23 -10.76
CA ILE A 23 -4.41 -8.10 -11.26
C ILE A 23 -3.50 -6.97 -11.74
N LEU A 24 -2.51 -6.56 -10.94
CA LEU A 24 -1.61 -5.46 -11.30
C LEU A 24 -0.75 -5.79 -12.53
N GLN A 25 -0.26 -7.02 -12.64
CA GLN A 25 0.54 -7.49 -13.76
C GLN A 25 -0.26 -7.64 -15.06
N ALA A 26 -1.58 -7.79 -14.96
CA ALA A 26 -2.46 -7.83 -16.12
C ALA A 26 -2.72 -6.43 -16.74
N ILE A 27 -2.38 -5.34 -16.04
CA ILE A 27 -2.53 -3.97 -16.56
C ILE A 27 -1.38 -3.64 -17.51
N GLU A 28 -1.70 -3.36 -18.77
CA GLU A 28 -0.70 -3.01 -19.79
C GLU A 28 0.08 -1.74 -19.41
N GLY A 29 1.40 -1.75 -19.59
CA GLY A 29 2.28 -0.62 -19.25
C GLY A 29 2.58 -0.45 -17.75
N LEU A 30 1.92 -1.21 -16.86
CA LEU A 30 2.21 -1.18 -15.42
C LEU A 30 3.49 -1.98 -15.11
N SER A 31 4.46 -1.31 -14.46
CA SER A 31 5.64 -1.97 -13.90
C SER A 31 5.51 -2.05 -12.38
N LEU A 32 5.40 -3.29 -11.86
CA LEU A 32 5.33 -3.58 -10.43
C LEU A 32 6.74 -3.74 -9.84
N VAL A 33 7.04 -3.02 -8.77
CA VAL A 33 8.26 -3.14 -7.97
C VAL A 33 7.94 -3.45 -6.52
N GLU A 34 8.65 -4.39 -5.92
CA GLU A 34 8.41 -4.80 -4.53
C GLU A 34 9.19 -3.91 -3.55
N MET A 35 8.58 -3.63 -2.40
CA MET A 35 9.28 -3.11 -1.23
C MET A 35 10.18 -4.18 -0.60
N THR A 36 11.15 -3.76 0.22
CA THR A 36 12.05 -4.70 0.91
C THR A 36 11.27 -5.64 1.82
N HIS A 37 10.31 -5.10 2.56
CA HIS A 37 9.36 -5.83 3.37
C HIS A 37 8.07 -6.02 2.57
N CYS A 38 7.87 -7.19 1.98
CA CYS A 38 6.66 -7.57 1.26
C CYS A 38 6.17 -8.95 1.70
N ARG A 39 5.00 -9.35 1.21
CA ARG A 39 4.30 -10.61 1.53
C ARG A 39 4.17 -10.80 3.05
N GLU A 40 4.49 -11.98 3.57
CA GLU A 40 4.41 -12.30 5.00
C GLU A 40 5.24 -11.35 5.88
N MET A 41 6.33 -10.82 5.32
CA MET A 41 7.26 -9.91 5.98
C MET A 41 6.87 -8.44 5.87
N ALA A 42 5.76 -8.10 5.20
CA ALA A 42 5.33 -6.71 5.04
C ALA A 42 5.13 -6.02 6.39
N ASP A 43 5.66 -4.80 6.53
CA ASP A 43 5.41 -3.97 7.70
C ASP A 43 3.95 -3.50 7.72
N CYS A 44 3.38 -3.33 8.92
CA CYS A 44 2.02 -2.83 9.11
C CYS A 44 1.83 -1.42 8.52
N CYS A 45 0.63 -1.10 8.02
CA CYS A 45 0.28 0.27 7.60
C CYS A 45 0.05 1.24 8.77
N GLY A 46 -0.18 0.72 9.98
CA GLY A 46 -0.50 1.48 11.20
C GLY A 46 -2.00 1.76 11.42
N GLY A 47 -2.88 1.39 10.48
CA GLY A 47 -4.30 1.73 10.52
C GLY A 47 -5.22 0.72 11.23
N GLY A 48 -4.79 -0.53 11.36
CA GLY A 48 -5.59 -1.61 11.96
C GLY A 48 -5.58 -1.63 13.49
N GLY A 49 -6.36 -2.54 14.08
CA GLY A 49 -6.32 -2.84 15.52
C GLY A 49 -6.71 -1.69 16.45
N ASN A 50 -7.45 -0.69 15.96
CA ASN A 50 -7.82 0.54 16.68
C ASN A 50 -6.62 1.35 17.21
N LEU A 51 -5.42 1.13 16.66
CA LEU A 51 -4.21 1.77 17.17
C LEU A 51 -4.31 3.29 17.14
N ALA A 52 -4.82 3.88 16.06
CA ALA A 52 -4.96 5.33 15.94
C ALA A 52 -5.89 5.96 17.00
N ALA A 53 -6.82 5.18 17.58
CA ALA A 53 -7.70 5.65 18.65
C ALA A 53 -7.01 5.60 20.03
N VAL A 54 -6.04 4.70 20.20
CA VAL A 54 -5.30 4.50 21.47
C VAL A 54 -4.02 5.33 21.50
N ASP A 55 -3.26 5.30 20.41
CA ASP A 55 -1.98 5.99 20.22
C ASP A 55 -1.84 6.43 18.75
N LYS A 56 -2.29 7.65 18.50
CA LYS A 56 -2.26 8.26 17.17
C LYS A 56 -0.84 8.48 16.67
N ASP A 57 0.09 8.85 17.54
CA ASP A 57 1.46 9.18 17.16
C ASP A 57 2.20 7.92 16.73
N LEU A 58 2.00 6.79 17.42
CA LEU A 58 2.55 5.50 17.02
C LEU A 58 1.95 5.01 15.69
N SER A 59 0.63 5.11 15.51
CA SER A 59 -0.04 4.78 14.24
C SER A 59 0.57 5.56 13.07
N GLN A 60 0.76 6.87 13.27
CA GLN A 60 1.36 7.75 12.28
C GLN A 60 2.83 7.40 12.02
N ALA A 61 3.63 7.15 13.05
CA ALA A 61 5.04 6.80 12.90
C ALA A 61 5.24 5.50 12.07
N ILE A 62 4.39 4.49 12.29
CA ILE A 62 4.36 3.26 11.50
C ILE A 62 4.03 3.57 10.03
N ALA A 63 2.97 4.34 9.79
CA ALA A 63 2.56 4.71 8.44
C ALA A 63 3.65 5.48 7.70
N VAL A 64 4.31 6.44 8.37
CA VAL A 64 5.44 7.22 7.82
C VAL A 64 6.62 6.34 7.46
N LYS A 65 7.00 5.39 8.33
CA LYS A 65 8.05 4.41 8.02
C LYS A 65 7.70 3.65 6.74
N ARG A 66 6.45 3.20 6.62
CA ARG A 66 6.01 2.39 5.49
C ARG A 66 5.97 3.17 4.16
N VAL A 67 5.47 4.40 4.14
CA VAL A 67 5.44 5.20 2.90
C VAL A 67 6.83 5.63 2.45
N ARG A 68 7.79 5.82 3.38
CA ARG A 68 9.19 6.09 3.02
C ARG A 68 9.87 4.89 2.38
N GLU A 69 9.55 3.68 2.83
CA GLU A 69 9.98 2.45 2.16
C GLU A 69 9.40 2.34 0.75
N ALA A 70 8.12 2.67 0.58
CA ALA A 70 7.50 2.71 -0.75
C ALA A 70 8.22 3.72 -1.68
N VAL A 71 8.51 4.92 -1.21
CA VAL A 71 9.27 5.93 -1.97
C VAL A 71 10.68 5.42 -2.33
N ALA A 72 11.34 4.68 -1.44
CA ALA A 72 12.68 4.15 -1.68
C ALA A 72 12.73 3.13 -2.84
N THR A 73 11.60 2.53 -3.23
CA THR A 73 11.51 1.67 -4.41
C THR A 73 11.57 2.43 -5.74
N GLY A 74 11.38 3.76 -5.72
CA GLY A 74 11.21 4.58 -6.91
C GLY A 74 9.81 4.52 -7.54
N ALA A 75 8.85 3.86 -6.89
CA ALA A 75 7.46 3.85 -7.33
C ALA A 75 6.82 5.24 -7.20
N THR A 76 5.95 5.58 -8.16
CA THR A 76 5.13 6.81 -8.14
C THR A 76 3.75 6.56 -7.55
N ILE A 77 3.33 5.29 -7.50
CA ILE A 77 2.06 4.84 -6.92
C ILE A 77 2.33 3.72 -5.91
N LEU A 78 1.74 3.82 -4.74
CA LEU A 78 1.63 2.76 -3.74
C LEU A 78 0.19 2.24 -3.75
N THR A 79 0.00 0.95 -3.97
CA THR A 79 -1.34 0.35 -4.00
C THR A 79 -1.52 -0.75 -2.96
N SER A 80 -2.76 -1.02 -2.59
CA SER A 80 -3.17 -1.99 -1.57
C SER A 80 -4.57 -2.48 -1.88
N ALA A 81 -4.90 -3.71 -1.48
CA ALA A 81 -6.23 -4.30 -1.60
C ALA A 81 -7.07 -4.14 -0.31
N CYS A 82 -6.69 -3.19 0.54
CA CYS A 82 -7.34 -2.92 1.82
C CYS A 82 -7.58 -1.42 1.97
N GLN A 83 -8.85 -1.04 2.06
CA GLN A 83 -9.29 0.35 2.20
C GLN A 83 -8.70 1.04 3.44
N GLN A 84 -8.59 0.34 4.57
CA GLN A 84 -7.99 0.92 5.78
C GLN A 84 -6.50 1.23 5.57
N CYS A 85 -5.76 0.37 4.88
CA CYS A 85 -4.36 0.62 4.54
C CYS A 85 -4.23 1.82 3.61
N VAL A 86 -5.07 1.90 2.57
CA VAL A 86 -5.10 3.03 1.61
C VAL A 86 -5.31 4.34 2.36
N GLN A 87 -6.34 4.44 3.20
CA GLN A 87 -6.62 5.67 3.96
C GLN A 87 -5.46 6.10 4.86
N THR A 88 -4.91 5.17 5.64
CA THR A 88 -3.81 5.48 6.58
C THR A 88 -2.53 5.90 5.84
N LEU A 89 -2.17 5.19 4.77
CA LEU A 89 -0.97 5.49 3.98
C LEU A 89 -1.14 6.80 3.18
N GLN A 90 -2.33 7.07 2.64
CA GLN A 90 -2.68 8.36 2.01
C GLN A 90 -2.48 9.54 2.97
N MET A 91 -2.93 9.40 4.23
CA MET A 91 -2.74 10.43 5.24
C MET A 91 -1.25 10.68 5.52
N ALA A 92 -0.45 9.62 5.67
CA ALA A 92 0.99 9.73 5.91
C ALA A 92 1.72 10.40 4.73
N VAL A 93 1.40 10.01 3.49
CA VAL A 93 1.94 10.66 2.28
C VAL A 93 1.63 12.16 2.27
N ARG A 94 0.38 12.55 2.54
CA ARG A 94 -0.04 13.96 2.56
C ARG A 94 0.68 14.76 3.63
N GLN A 95 0.86 14.19 4.81
CA GLN A 95 1.53 14.85 5.92
C GLN A 95 3.03 15.05 5.67
N GLU A 96 3.69 14.04 5.11
CA GLU A 96 5.11 14.06 4.78
C GLU A 96 5.40 14.77 3.44
N LYS A 97 4.37 15.17 2.69
CA LYS A 97 4.46 15.82 1.37
C LYS A 97 5.29 15.00 0.37
N LEU A 98 5.09 13.69 0.37
CA LEU A 98 5.83 12.76 -0.48
C LEU A 98 5.30 12.77 -1.92
N PRO A 99 6.16 12.57 -2.93
CA PRO A 99 5.76 12.49 -4.33
C PRO A 99 5.22 11.09 -4.68
N LEU A 100 4.25 10.60 -3.91
CA LEU A 100 3.69 9.26 -4.01
C LEU A 100 2.17 9.36 -4.04
N GLU A 101 1.50 8.77 -5.03
CA GLU A 101 0.04 8.60 -5.00
C GLU A 101 -0.28 7.28 -4.31
N VAL A 102 -1.39 7.21 -3.57
CA VAL A 102 -1.82 5.96 -2.93
C VAL A 102 -3.23 5.61 -3.40
N LEU A 103 -3.40 4.42 -3.97
CA LEU A 103 -4.63 3.99 -4.64
C LEU A 103 -5.06 2.59 -4.22
N ASP A 104 -6.35 2.29 -4.28
CA ASP A 104 -6.82 0.92 -4.17
C ASP A 104 -6.50 0.14 -5.46
N VAL A 105 -6.25 -1.18 -5.35
CA VAL A 105 -6.00 -2.04 -6.52
C VAL A 105 -7.15 -1.96 -7.52
N THR A 106 -8.39 -1.87 -7.05
CA THR A 106 -9.57 -1.75 -7.90
C THR A 106 -9.63 -0.41 -8.63
N GLU A 107 -9.12 0.68 -8.03
CA GLU A 107 -9.04 1.98 -8.67
C GLU A 107 -8.01 1.98 -9.81
N LEU A 108 -6.86 1.34 -9.61
CA LEU A 108 -5.87 1.16 -10.67
C LEU A 108 -6.42 0.33 -11.82
N LEU A 109 -7.11 -0.78 -11.52
CA LEU A 109 -7.77 -1.59 -12.54
C LEU A 109 -8.80 -0.77 -13.31
N TRP A 110 -9.64 0.01 -12.60
CA TRP A 110 -10.63 0.87 -13.25
C TRP A 110 -10.00 1.88 -14.22
N ARG A 111 -8.95 2.60 -13.79
CA ARG A 111 -8.24 3.56 -14.65
C ARG A 111 -7.70 2.91 -15.93
N SER A 112 -7.24 1.66 -15.85
CA SER A 112 -6.74 0.93 -17.03
C SER A 112 -7.81 0.54 -18.05
N LEU A 113 -9.09 0.59 -17.69
CA LEU A 113 -10.21 0.28 -18.59
C LEU A 113 -10.78 1.52 -19.29
N GLU A 114 -10.47 2.72 -18.78
CA GLU A 114 -10.94 4.01 -19.33
C GLU A 114 -9.93 4.65 -20.31
N GLU A 115 -8.75 4.05 -20.47
CA GLU A 115 -7.72 4.41 -21.46
C GLU A 115 -7.94 3.70 -22.81
#